data_AF-A0A9E2RYA7-F1
#
_entry.id   AF-A0A9E2RYA7-F1
#
_cell.length_a   1.000
_cell.length_b   1.000
_cell.length_c   1.000
_cell.angle_alpha   90.00
_cell.angle_beta   90.00
_cell.angle_gamma   90.00
#
_symmetry.space_group_name_H-M   'P 1'
#
loop_
_entity.id
_entity.type
_entity.pdbx_description
1 polymer ?
#
loop_
_entity_poly.entity_id
_entity_poly.type
_entity_poly.pdbx_seq_one_letter_code
_entity_poly.pdbx_strand_id
1 'polypeptide(L)'
;MSARESWVDLAVTSRDVDFVRMAVGEVDEWADELVEELDGLDVSEVAAWRENLDDDGVALVDIAARRCVVRYVRENEPDLAHRAVALFALYPRATTVPWETWVKGLLVVARDAGLDATSLLETAREWGDSAFAERFEIARDALERINGLADVHLALTSSEYGPGLLEIALNPAGSMASTQNASIRSTGLAGVPDRDAPDEEESGFGAQSDLITLVVSLADEIDAEGSFRTSEIRHDQVPATLFDLDFAEPFLPAVGVVSFSALDSEGVEVYTVYVAELFSDEDVEEWGESAGEGVAVVTRDYRLVVFMLSPFTEEAATVFDAFLERAGDLLDETAPEGWEGEVSIFVDEAEDDEESLTDVSGDDSTELVWDDESGAAHD
;
A
#
# COMPACT_ATOMS: atom_id res chain seq x y z
N MET A 1 4.95 -33.07 1.03
CA MET A 1 3.47 -32.99 1.13
C MET A 1 3.01 -32.22 2.36
N SER A 2 3.73 -32.20 3.49
CA SER A 2 3.35 -31.38 4.66
C SER A 2 3.77 -29.90 4.55
N ALA A 3 4.85 -29.57 3.83
CA ALA A 3 5.25 -28.17 3.60
C ALA A 3 4.29 -27.42 2.67
N ARG A 4 3.68 -28.11 1.70
CA ARG A 4 2.80 -27.49 0.70
C ARG A 4 1.46 -27.00 1.29
N GLU A 5 0.97 -27.65 2.35
CA GLU A 5 -0.24 -27.21 3.05
C GLU A 5 0.04 -26.00 3.95
N SER A 6 1.21 -25.91 4.60
CA SER A 6 1.59 -24.74 5.39
C SER A 6 1.87 -23.49 4.52
N TRP A 7 2.24 -23.67 3.26
CA TRP A 7 2.50 -22.55 2.34
C TRP A 7 1.23 -21.84 1.88
N VAL A 8 0.10 -22.54 1.79
CA VAL A 8 -1.18 -21.93 1.39
C VAL A 8 -1.66 -20.95 2.47
N ASP A 9 -1.55 -21.33 3.74
CA ASP A 9 -1.92 -20.47 4.86
C ASP A 9 -0.99 -19.23 4.95
N LEU A 10 0.31 -19.39 4.65
CA LEU A 10 1.26 -18.28 4.53
C LEU A 10 0.96 -17.35 3.33
N ALA A 11 0.59 -17.91 2.18
CA ALA A 11 0.28 -17.11 0.98
C ALA A 11 -1.00 -16.28 1.14
N VAL A 12 -2.01 -16.81 1.85
CA VAL A 12 -3.26 -16.07 2.13
C VAL A 12 -3.02 -14.92 3.10
N THR A 13 -2.15 -15.09 4.09
CA THR A 13 -1.84 -14.03 5.08
C THR A 13 -0.89 -12.96 4.56
N SER A 14 -0.20 -13.20 3.45
CA SER A 14 0.92 -12.35 2.99
C SER A 14 0.62 -11.51 1.74
N ARG A 15 -0.56 -11.67 1.12
CA ARG A 15 -0.93 -10.89 -0.09
C ARG A 15 -1.07 -9.39 0.12
N ASP A 16 -1.39 -8.97 1.34
CA ASP A 16 -1.67 -7.58 1.68
C ASP A 16 -0.53 -6.98 2.53
N VAL A 17 0.74 -7.33 2.29
CA VAL A 17 1.87 -6.94 3.17
C VAL A 17 2.44 -5.56 2.87
N ASP A 18 2.47 -4.68 3.87
CA ASP A 18 3.27 -3.46 3.88
C ASP A 18 4.73 -3.77 4.16
N PHE A 19 5.61 -3.33 3.27
CA PHE A 19 7.05 -3.54 3.35
C PHE A 19 7.79 -2.54 4.25
N VAL A 20 7.05 -1.62 4.88
CA VAL A 20 7.58 -0.64 5.85
C VAL A 20 7.47 -1.14 7.30
N ARG A 21 6.33 -1.72 7.69
CA ARG A 21 6.04 -2.13 9.08
C ARG A 21 6.18 -3.61 9.36
N MET A 22 6.84 -4.35 8.48
CA MET A 22 7.01 -5.79 8.68
C MET A 22 7.83 -6.12 9.92
N ALA A 23 7.30 -6.96 10.81
CA ALA A 23 8.12 -7.70 11.76
C ALA A 23 8.75 -8.91 11.07
N VAL A 24 9.91 -9.38 11.56
CA VAL A 24 10.46 -10.67 11.17
C VAL A 24 9.49 -11.77 11.63
N GLY A 25 9.20 -12.74 10.78
CA GLY A 25 8.19 -13.77 11.05
C GLY A 25 8.32 -15.02 10.18
N GLU A 26 7.24 -15.80 10.12
CA GLU A 26 7.22 -17.15 9.52
C GLU A 26 7.60 -17.16 8.03
N VAL A 27 7.30 -16.10 7.28
CA VAL A 27 7.70 -15.98 5.87
C VAL A 27 9.22 -15.86 5.72
N ASP A 28 9.92 -15.23 6.66
CA ASP A 28 11.38 -15.12 6.61
C ASP A 28 12.04 -16.45 6.95
N GLU A 29 11.53 -17.15 7.97
CA GLU A 29 11.99 -18.50 8.32
C GLU A 29 11.77 -19.46 7.14
N TRP A 30 10.61 -19.38 6.50
CA TRP A 30 10.31 -20.14 5.29
C TRP A 30 11.28 -19.82 4.13
N ALA A 31 11.58 -18.54 3.90
CA ALA A 31 12.49 -18.12 2.85
C ALA A 31 13.90 -18.68 3.08
N ASP A 32 14.34 -18.70 4.34
CA ASP A 32 15.62 -19.24 4.77
C ASP A 32 15.67 -20.76 4.55
N GLU A 33 14.64 -21.49 5.00
CA GLU A 33 14.52 -22.93 4.80
C GLU A 33 14.44 -23.31 3.31
N LEU A 34 13.72 -22.53 2.48
CA LEU A 34 13.59 -22.79 1.06
C LEU A 34 14.93 -22.66 0.35
N VAL A 35 15.67 -21.58 0.62
CA VAL A 35 16.98 -21.38 -0.01
C VAL A 35 17.96 -22.45 0.45
N GLU A 36 17.96 -22.84 1.73
CA GLU A 36 18.76 -23.97 2.21
C GLU A 36 18.37 -25.32 1.57
N GLU A 37 17.07 -25.58 1.37
CA GLU A 37 16.59 -26.80 0.71
C GLU A 37 17.09 -26.89 -0.74
N LEU A 38 17.06 -25.76 -1.45
CA LEU A 38 17.39 -25.69 -2.87
C LEU A 38 18.89 -25.56 -3.16
N ASP A 39 19.70 -25.06 -2.22
CA ASP A 39 21.16 -24.88 -2.38
C ASP A 39 21.91 -26.20 -2.69
N GLY A 40 21.34 -27.34 -2.30
CA GLY A 40 21.89 -28.67 -2.58
C GLY A 40 21.48 -29.30 -3.91
N LEU A 41 20.57 -28.67 -4.66
CA LEU A 41 19.98 -29.24 -5.88
C LEU A 41 20.74 -28.82 -7.13
N ASP A 42 20.65 -29.64 -8.18
CA ASP A 42 21.20 -29.25 -9.48
C ASP A 42 20.28 -28.26 -10.23
N VAL A 43 20.84 -27.58 -11.24
CA VAL A 43 20.12 -26.57 -12.05
C VAL A 43 18.84 -27.14 -12.68
N SER A 44 18.81 -28.43 -13.02
CA SER A 44 17.64 -29.07 -13.62
C SER A 44 16.55 -29.37 -12.61
N GLU A 45 16.92 -29.69 -11.37
CA GLU A 45 16.01 -29.85 -10.24
C GLU A 45 15.40 -28.52 -9.80
N VAL A 46 16.20 -27.45 -9.74
CA VAL A 46 15.70 -26.08 -9.47
C VAL A 46 14.78 -25.62 -10.60
N ALA A 47 15.12 -25.89 -11.87
CA ALA A 47 14.22 -25.61 -12.99
C ALA A 47 12.89 -26.37 -12.89
N ALA A 48 12.93 -27.65 -12.55
CA ALA A 48 11.72 -28.45 -12.34
C ALA A 48 10.88 -27.91 -11.18
N TRP A 49 11.51 -27.44 -10.10
CA TRP A 49 10.80 -26.82 -8.98
C TRP A 49 10.07 -25.55 -9.43
N ARG A 50 10.75 -24.65 -10.16
CA ARG A 50 10.18 -23.40 -10.70
C ARG A 50 8.98 -23.66 -11.63
N GLU A 51 9.05 -24.67 -12.48
CA GLU A 51 7.95 -25.04 -13.39
C GLU A 51 6.71 -25.59 -12.65
N ASN A 52 6.87 -26.04 -11.41
CA ASN A 52 5.80 -26.62 -10.58
C ASN A 52 5.21 -25.63 -9.56
N LEU A 53 5.68 -24.38 -9.53
CA LEU A 53 5.08 -23.31 -8.75
C LEU A 53 3.69 -22.96 -9.30
N ASP A 54 2.70 -22.94 -8.41
CA ASP A 54 1.38 -22.38 -8.66
C ASP A 54 1.37 -20.86 -8.34
N ASP A 55 0.25 -20.20 -8.63
CA ASP A 55 0.13 -18.75 -8.46
C ASP A 55 0.33 -18.32 -7.00
N ASP A 56 -0.10 -19.13 -6.04
CA ASP A 56 0.09 -18.88 -4.60
C ASP A 56 1.57 -19.00 -4.21
N GLY A 57 2.27 -20.02 -4.70
CA GLY A 57 3.71 -20.16 -4.48
C GLY A 57 4.53 -19.04 -5.13
N VAL A 58 4.13 -18.56 -6.31
CA VAL A 58 4.77 -17.39 -6.94
C VAL A 58 4.57 -16.14 -6.09
N ALA A 59 3.37 -15.92 -5.56
CA ALA A 59 3.12 -14.79 -4.66
C ALA A 59 3.97 -14.87 -3.39
N LEU A 60 4.09 -16.05 -2.78
CA LEU A 60 4.91 -16.23 -1.58
C LEU A 60 6.40 -15.98 -1.85
N VAL A 61 6.93 -16.47 -2.98
CA VAL A 61 8.31 -16.17 -3.41
C VAL A 61 8.52 -14.67 -3.64
N ASP A 62 7.55 -13.99 -4.26
CA ASP A 62 7.59 -12.54 -4.48
C ASP A 62 7.70 -11.77 -3.16
N ILE A 63 6.84 -12.09 -2.19
CA ILE A 63 6.83 -11.44 -0.87
C ILE A 63 8.14 -11.73 -0.12
N ALA A 64 8.59 -12.98 -0.10
CA ALA A 64 9.83 -13.35 0.57
C ALA A 64 11.07 -12.66 -0.04
N ALA A 65 11.12 -12.54 -1.37
CA ALA A 65 12.20 -11.84 -2.06
C ALA A 65 12.24 -10.37 -1.64
N ARG A 66 11.10 -9.68 -1.67
CA ARG A 66 10.97 -8.28 -1.24
C ARG A 66 11.30 -8.09 0.24
N ARG A 67 10.87 -9.02 1.11
CA ARG A 67 11.25 -9.05 2.54
C ARG A 67 12.75 -9.14 2.73
N CYS A 68 13.45 -9.98 1.98
CA CYS A 68 14.91 -10.05 2.01
C CYS A 68 15.56 -8.72 1.61
N VAL A 69 15.01 -7.99 0.63
CA VAL A 69 15.49 -6.64 0.26
C VAL A 69 15.31 -5.66 1.42
N VAL A 70 14.13 -5.61 2.05
CA VAL A 70 13.87 -4.72 3.19
C VAL A 70 14.76 -5.07 4.38
N ARG A 71 14.87 -6.36 4.72
CA ARG A 71 15.77 -6.81 5.79
C ARG A 71 17.21 -6.46 5.48
N TYR A 72 17.65 -6.57 4.23
CA TYR A 72 18.98 -6.12 3.83
C TYR A 72 19.18 -4.62 4.10
N VAL A 73 18.19 -3.77 3.81
CA VAL A 73 18.24 -2.34 4.15
C VAL A 73 18.36 -2.10 5.66
N ARG A 74 17.66 -2.89 6.48
CA ARG A 74 17.64 -2.75 7.95
C ARG A 74 18.91 -3.27 8.62
N GLU A 75 19.32 -4.48 8.23
CA GLU A 75 20.35 -5.27 8.91
C GLU A 75 21.73 -5.08 8.25
N ASN A 76 21.74 -4.67 6.98
CA ASN A 76 22.95 -4.52 6.15
C ASN A 76 23.79 -5.80 6.08
N GLU A 77 23.13 -6.97 6.05
CA GLU A 77 23.76 -8.28 5.95
C GLU A 77 23.80 -8.75 4.48
N PRO A 78 24.98 -8.87 3.84
CA PRO A 78 25.09 -9.23 2.43
C PRO A 78 24.34 -10.50 2.01
N ASP A 79 24.27 -11.49 2.89
CA ASP A 79 23.59 -12.76 2.63
C ASP A 79 22.10 -12.56 2.31
N LEU A 80 21.45 -11.53 2.86
CA LEU A 80 20.06 -11.18 2.55
C LEU A 80 19.89 -10.67 1.11
N ALA A 81 20.86 -9.90 0.61
CA ALA A 81 20.85 -9.45 -0.78
C ALA A 81 21.04 -10.64 -1.75
N HIS A 82 21.95 -11.57 -1.41
CA HIS A 82 22.13 -12.81 -2.17
C HIS A 82 20.87 -13.68 -2.14
N ARG A 83 20.22 -13.80 -0.97
CA ARG A 83 18.96 -14.53 -0.80
C ARG A 83 17.83 -13.93 -1.61
N ALA A 84 17.70 -12.60 -1.64
CA ALA A 84 16.73 -11.93 -2.49
C ALA A 84 16.94 -12.25 -3.97
N VAL A 85 18.20 -12.24 -4.46
CA VAL A 85 18.51 -12.63 -5.85
C VAL A 85 18.14 -14.08 -6.13
N ALA A 86 18.47 -15.00 -5.22
CA ALA A 86 18.09 -16.41 -5.33
C ALA A 86 16.57 -16.58 -5.44
N LEU A 87 15.80 -15.89 -4.60
CA LEU A 87 14.34 -15.93 -4.63
C LEU A 87 13.76 -15.28 -5.91
N PHE A 88 14.29 -14.15 -6.38
CA PHE A 88 13.86 -13.59 -7.68
C PHE A 88 14.14 -14.53 -8.85
N ALA A 89 15.21 -15.33 -8.78
CA ALA A 89 15.54 -16.33 -9.79
C ALA A 89 14.55 -17.52 -9.83
N LEU A 90 13.77 -17.71 -8.75
CA LEU A 90 12.76 -18.76 -8.63
C LEU A 90 11.45 -18.47 -9.39
N TYR A 91 11.27 -17.27 -9.95
CA TYR A 91 10.08 -17.01 -10.76
C TYR A 91 10.03 -17.96 -11.97
N PRO A 92 8.84 -18.51 -12.31
CA PRO A 92 8.71 -19.43 -13.44
C PRO A 92 9.09 -18.81 -14.79
N ARG A 93 9.01 -17.47 -14.89
CA ARG A 93 9.32 -16.73 -16.11
C ARG A 93 10.12 -15.47 -15.78
N ALA A 94 11.21 -15.25 -16.49
CA ALA A 94 11.97 -14.01 -16.36
C ALA A 94 11.15 -12.74 -16.68
N THR A 95 10.03 -12.84 -17.40
CA THR A 95 9.18 -11.68 -17.70
C THR A 95 8.27 -11.26 -16.55
N THR A 96 8.08 -12.11 -15.54
CA THR A 96 7.18 -11.83 -14.40
C THR A 96 7.94 -11.36 -13.16
N VAL A 97 9.27 -11.38 -13.19
CA VAL A 97 10.11 -10.81 -12.14
C VAL A 97 9.94 -9.27 -12.12
N PRO A 98 9.83 -8.63 -10.94
CA PRO A 98 9.70 -7.19 -10.80
C PRO A 98 11.05 -6.47 -11.05
N TRP A 99 11.51 -6.51 -12.30
CA TRP A 99 12.82 -5.96 -12.68
C TRP A 99 12.94 -4.45 -12.45
N GLU A 100 11.89 -3.72 -12.82
CA GLU A 100 11.90 -2.26 -12.87
C GLU A 100 11.82 -1.62 -11.49
N THR A 101 11.29 -2.35 -10.50
CA THR A 101 11.13 -1.86 -9.13
C THR A 101 12.08 -2.60 -8.19
N TRP A 102 11.72 -3.81 -7.76
CA TRP A 102 12.41 -4.49 -6.67
C TRP A 102 13.81 -5.03 -7.00
N VAL A 103 14.06 -5.55 -8.22
CA VAL A 103 15.41 -6.05 -8.54
C VAL A 103 16.40 -4.92 -8.72
N LYS A 104 16.04 -3.88 -9.49
CA LYS A 104 16.89 -2.68 -9.60
C LYS A 104 16.97 -1.94 -8.27
N GLY A 105 15.89 -1.90 -7.50
CA GLY A 105 15.85 -1.42 -6.11
C GLY A 105 16.90 -2.08 -5.23
N LEU A 106 16.90 -3.41 -5.19
CA LEU A 106 17.93 -4.20 -4.50
C LEU A 106 19.35 -3.81 -4.96
N LEU A 107 19.56 -3.69 -6.27
CA LEU A 107 20.86 -3.31 -6.80
C LEU A 107 21.27 -1.87 -6.41
N VAL A 108 20.33 -0.93 -6.30
CA VAL A 108 20.56 0.43 -5.80
C VAL A 108 20.95 0.41 -4.33
N VAL A 109 20.18 -0.27 -3.46
CA VAL A 109 20.54 -0.36 -2.02
C VAL A 109 21.83 -1.13 -1.80
N ALA A 110 22.09 -2.17 -2.59
CA ALA A 110 23.36 -2.91 -2.55
C ALA A 110 24.55 -2.03 -2.90
N ARG A 111 24.45 -1.24 -3.98
CA ARG A 111 25.46 -0.27 -4.39
C ARG A 111 25.72 0.76 -3.29
N ASP A 112 24.66 1.32 -2.72
CA ASP A 112 24.77 2.40 -1.73
C ASP A 112 25.37 1.88 -0.40
N ALA A 113 25.14 0.62 -0.06
CA ALA A 113 25.77 -0.09 1.05
C ALA A 113 27.21 -0.58 0.75
N GLY A 114 27.67 -0.48 -0.50
CA GLY A 114 29.01 -0.88 -0.93
C GLY A 114 29.19 -2.38 -1.23
N LEU A 115 28.10 -3.11 -1.46
CA LEU A 115 28.14 -4.52 -1.88
C LEU A 115 28.54 -4.64 -3.36
N ASP A 116 29.39 -5.61 -3.69
CA ASP A 116 29.85 -5.84 -5.06
C ASP A 116 28.73 -6.45 -5.91
N ALA A 117 28.20 -5.70 -6.86
CA ALA A 117 27.15 -6.18 -7.74
C ALA A 117 27.60 -7.37 -8.63
N THR A 118 28.91 -7.60 -8.77
CA THR A 118 29.42 -8.82 -9.43
C THR A 118 29.10 -10.07 -8.62
N SER A 119 29.17 -10.03 -7.29
CA SER A 119 28.84 -11.20 -6.47
C SER A 119 27.36 -11.56 -6.59
N LEU A 120 26.48 -10.55 -6.66
CA LEU A 120 25.05 -10.77 -6.89
C LEU A 120 24.78 -11.38 -8.27
N LEU A 121 25.53 -10.99 -9.30
CA LEU A 121 25.42 -11.61 -10.63
C LEU A 121 25.88 -13.06 -10.65
N GLU A 122 26.88 -13.43 -9.83
CA GLU A 122 27.28 -14.84 -9.68
C GLU A 122 26.12 -15.66 -9.10
N THR A 123 25.44 -15.17 -8.06
CA THR A 123 24.22 -15.81 -7.53
C THR A 123 23.11 -15.88 -8.57
N ALA A 124 22.89 -14.82 -9.34
CA ALA A 124 21.88 -14.84 -10.42
C ALA A 124 22.18 -15.90 -11.50
N ARG A 125 23.46 -16.18 -11.78
CA ARG A 125 23.89 -17.23 -12.72
C ARG A 125 23.80 -18.64 -12.15
N GLU A 126 23.95 -18.76 -10.84
CA GLU A 126 23.83 -20.03 -10.12
C GLU A 126 22.37 -20.47 -10.00
N TRP A 127 21.49 -19.56 -9.60
CA TRP A 127 20.08 -19.85 -9.32
C TRP A 127 19.16 -19.67 -10.53
N GLY A 128 19.49 -18.70 -11.38
CA GLY A 128 18.67 -18.33 -12.53
C GLY A 128 18.88 -19.24 -13.73
N ASP A 129 17.91 -19.23 -14.65
CA ASP A 129 18.18 -19.66 -16.01
C ASP A 129 19.01 -18.61 -16.77
N SER A 130 19.42 -18.94 -18.00
CA SER A 130 20.19 -18.03 -18.84
C SER A 130 19.48 -16.70 -19.10
N ALA A 131 18.15 -16.68 -19.20
CA ALA A 131 17.39 -15.47 -19.49
C ALA A 131 17.29 -14.55 -18.26
N PHE A 132 17.14 -15.12 -17.07
CA PHE A 132 17.23 -14.39 -15.81
C PHE A 132 18.62 -13.78 -15.62
N ALA A 133 19.68 -14.58 -15.79
CA ALA A 133 21.05 -14.11 -15.64
C ALA A 133 21.42 -13.00 -16.64
N GLU A 134 20.99 -13.13 -17.91
CA GLU A 134 21.18 -12.10 -18.93
C GLU A 134 20.45 -10.80 -18.56
N ARG A 135 19.20 -10.88 -18.09
CA ARG A 135 18.45 -9.71 -17.64
C ARG A 135 19.06 -9.07 -16.38
N PHE A 136 19.55 -9.88 -15.45
CA PHE A 136 20.23 -9.38 -14.25
C PHE A 136 21.51 -8.62 -14.61
N GLU A 137 22.29 -9.13 -15.56
CA GLU A 137 23.45 -8.43 -16.09
C GLU A 137 23.09 -7.08 -16.72
N ILE A 138 22.00 -7.02 -17.50
CA ILE A 138 21.47 -5.76 -18.05
C ILE A 138 21.03 -4.79 -16.93
N ALA A 139 20.32 -5.28 -15.91
CA ALA A 139 19.87 -4.46 -14.78
C ALA A 139 21.05 -3.89 -13.99
N ARG A 140 22.09 -4.70 -13.74
CA ARG A 140 23.36 -4.27 -13.13
C ARG A 140 24.02 -3.18 -13.96
N ASP A 141 24.17 -3.38 -15.27
CA ASP A 141 24.83 -2.41 -16.15
C ASP A 141 24.04 -1.09 -16.23
N ALA A 142 22.72 -1.14 -16.05
CA ALA A 142 21.87 0.05 -15.98
C ALA A 142 22.08 0.90 -14.71
N LEU A 143 22.67 0.35 -13.64
CA LEU A 143 22.87 1.07 -12.37
C LEU A 143 23.70 2.34 -12.50
N GLU A 144 24.60 2.41 -13.48
CA GLU A 144 25.40 3.62 -13.75
C GLU A 144 24.53 4.83 -14.12
N ARG A 145 23.28 4.60 -14.53
CA ARG A 145 22.32 5.61 -14.98
C ARG A 145 21.22 5.91 -13.96
N ILE A 146 21.14 5.11 -12.90
CA ILE A 146 20.11 5.22 -11.85
C ILE A 146 20.72 6.04 -10.72
N ASN A 147 20.12 7.18 -10.39
CA ASN A 147 20.62 8.08 -9.35
C ASN A 147 20.21 7.63 -7.95
N GLY A 148 19.01 7.05 -7.80
CA GLY A 148 18.51 6.57 -6.51
C GLY A 148 17.24 5.72 -6.63
N LEU A 149 16.60 5.44 -5.48
CA LEU A 149 15.42 4.56 -5.40
C LEU A 149 14.18 5.13 -6.12
N ALA A 150 14.03 6.46 -6.19
CA ALA A 150 12.93 7.09 -6.91
C ALA A 150 12.92 6.76 -8.42
N ASP A 151 14.11 6.63 -9.03
CA ASP A 151 14.27 6.26 -10.45
C ASP A 151 13.83 4.81 -10.74
N VAL A 152 13.58 4.02 -9.70
CA VAL A 152 13.07 2.64 -9.76
C VAL A 152 11.76 2.48 -8.99
N HIS A 153 11.04 3.59 -8.79
CA HIS A 153 9.72 3.61 -8.15
C HIS A 153 9.72 2.95 -6.76
N LEU A 154 10.75 3.20 -5.97
CA LEU A 154 10.80 2.83 -4.56
C LEU A 154 11.09 4.06 -3.71
N ALA A 155 10.40 4.14 -2.57
CA ALA A 155 10.69 5.09 -1.51
C ALA A 155 11.33 4.36 -0.33
N LEU A 156 12.45 4.89 0.16
CA LEU A 156 12.99 4.51 1.46
C LEU A 156 12.23 5.27 2.53
N THR A 157 11.73 4.54 3.52
CA THR A 157 10.99 5.11 4.63
C THR A 157 11.68 4.78 5.94
N SER A 158 11.33 5.50 7.01
CA SER A 158 11.74 5.19 8.36
C SER A 158 10.50 5.22 9.25
N SER A 159 10.30 4.16 10.02
CA SER A 159 9.26 4.06 11.05
C SER A 159 9.88 3.66 12.40
N GLU A 160 9.07 3.59 13.45
CA GLU A 160 9.47 2.98 14.72
C GLU A 160 9.93 1.52 14.57
N TYR A 161 9.54 0.85 13.49
CA TYR A 161 9.93 -0.51 13.12
C TYR A 161 11.26 -0.58 12.34
N GLY A 162 11.89 0.56 12.07
CA GLY A 162 13.13 0.71 11.33
C GLY A 162 12.94 1.06 9.85
N PRO A 163 14.02 1.02 9.05
CA PRO A 163 13.95 1.34 7.63
C PRO A 163 12.98 0.44 6.84
N GLY A 164 12.16 1.03 5.99
CA GLY A 164 11.19 0.33 5.15
C GLY A 164 11.35 0.67 3.67
N LEU A 165 10.72 -0.11 2.79
CA LEU A 165 10.60 0.24 1.38
C LEU A 165 9.14 0.21 0.97
N LEU A 166 8.71 1.21 0.21
CA LEU A 166 7.38 1.23 -0.41
C LEU A 166 7.52 1.41 -1.92
N GLU A 167 6.82 0.59 -2.71
CA GLU A 167 6.70 0.78 -4.15
C GLU A 167 5.89 2.05 -4.42
N ILE A 168 6.30 2.89 -5.37
CA ILE A 168 5.60 4.12 -5.73
C ILE A 168 4.75 3.83 -6.96
N ALA A 169 3.42 3.94 -6.85
CA ALA A 169 2.54 3.80 -7.99
C ALA A 169 2.72 5.01 -8.93
N LEU A 170 3.17 4.77 -10.16
CA LEU A 170 3.12 5.78 -11.20
C LEU A 170 1.69 5.89 -11.73
N ASN A 171 1.00 6.99 -11.42
CA ASN A 171 -0.06 7.48 -12.29
C ASN A 171 0.61 8.20 -13.46
N PRO A 172 0.62 7.65 -14.69
CA PRO A 172 0.99 8.44 -15.86
C PRO A 172 0.01 9.62 -15.94
N ALA A 173 0.55 10.83 -15.92
CA ALA A 173 -0.20 12.07 -15.97
C ALA A 173 -1.32 11.97 -17.04
N GLY A 174 -2.57 12.10 -16.61
CA GLY A 174 -3.73 12.20 -17.51
C GLY A 174 -4.47 10.91 -17.88
N SER A 175 -4.19 9.74 -17.26
CA SER A 175 -5.00 8.54 -17.48
C SER A 175 -5.81 8.14 -16.24
N MET A 176 -7.03 8.68 -16.09
CA MET A 176 -8.07 8.21 -15.14
C MET A 176 -8.61 6.80 -15.47
N ALA A 177 -7.89 6.00 -16.26
CA ALA A 177 -8.30 4.66 -16.63
C ALA A 177 -7.53 3.59 -15.82
N SER A 178 -8.24 3.00 -14.86
CA SER A 178 -8.03 1.64 -14.34
C SER A 178 -6.83 1.40 -13.39
N THR A 179 -7.04 1.68 -12.11
CA THR A 179 -6.19 1.26 -10.99
C THR A 179 -6.49 -0.15 -10.48
N GLN A 180 -7.50 -0.85 -11.01
CA GLN A 180 -7.75 -2.27 -10.64
C GLN A 180 -6.72 -3.26 -11.22
N ASN A 181 -5.79 -2.83 -12.06
CA ASN A 181 -4.67 -3.62 -12.58
C ASN A 181 -3.63 -2.70 -13.23
N ALA A 182 -3.21 -1.63 -12.55
CA ALA A 182 -2.05 -0.85 -12.99
C ALA A 182 -0.77 -1.66 -12.70
N SER A 183 -0.63 -2.80 -13.38
CA SER A 183 0.67 -3.32 -13.77
C SER A 183 1.42 -2.13 -14.34
N ILE A 184 2.48 -1.71 -13.66
CA ILE A 184 3.44 -0.72 -14.12
C ILE A 184 3.95 -1.21 -15.48
N ARG A 185 3.24 -0.84 -16.54
CA ARG A 185 3.64 -0.95 -17.94
C ARG A 185 3.85 0.46 -18.44
N SER A 186 4.71 1.19 -17.74
CA SER A 186 5.45 2.27 -18.37
C SER A 186 6.46 1.64 -19.32
N THR A 187 6.53 2.20 -20.52
CA THR A 187 7.21 1.67 -21.71
C THR A 187 8.69 1.40 -21.50
N GLY A 188 9.09 0.13 -21.66
CA GLY A 188 10.50 -0.21 -21.71
C GLY A 188 10.79 -1.69 -21.89
N LEU A 189 10.38 -2.28 -23.02
CA LEU A 189 10.85 -3.61 -23.46
C LEU A 189 12.40 -3.71 -23.62
N ALA A 190 13.14 -2.63 -23.31
CA ALA A 190 14.56 -2.44 -23.55
C ALA A 190 15.35 -1.88 -22.35
N GLY A 191 14.77 -1.70 -21.16
CA GLY A 191 15.53 -1.38 -19.94
C GLY A 191 16.33 -0.06 -19.98
N VAL A 192 15.86 0.97 -20.69
CA VAL A 192 16.48 2.29 -20.76
C VAL A 192 15.40 3.37 -20.63
N PRO A 193 15.51 4.33 -19.69
CA PRO A 193 14.74 5.57 -19.76
C PRO A 193 15.14 6.31 -21.04
N ASP A 194 14.19 6.58 -21.94
CA ASP A 194 14.46 7.26 -23.19
C ASP A 194 14.86 8.72 -22.91
N ARG A 195 16.11 9.05 -23.19
CA ARG A 195 16.70 10.37 -22.92
C ARG A 195 16.27 11.44 -23.93
N ASP A 196 15.67 11.01 -25.05
CA ASP A 196 15.19 11.86 -26.14
C ASP A 196 13.65 11.95 -26.19
N ALA A 197 12.94 11.37 -25.22
CA ALA A 197 11.53 11.65 -25.02
C ALA A 197 11.38 13.14 -24.65
N PRO A 198 10.58 13.91 -25.40
CA PRO A 198 10.51 15.36 -25.26
C PRO A 198 9.82 15.71 -23.95
N ASP A 199 10.58 15.92 -22.85
CA ASP A 199 10.06 16.26 -21.52
C ASP A 199 8.67 15.64 -21.31
N GLU A 200 8.54 14.32 -21.55
CA GLU A 200 7.27 13.62 -21.32
C GLU A 200 7.09 13.71 -19.81
N GLU A 201 6.28 14.71 -19.45
CA GLU A 201 5.87 15.16 -18.14
C GLU A 201 6.41 14.25 -17.07
N GLU A 202 7.45 14.72 -16.36
CA GLU A 202 7.88 14.16 -15.08
C GLU A 202 6.61 13.67 -14.39
N SER A 203 6.52 12.35 -14.21
CA SER A 203 5.40 11.71 -13.54
C SER A 203 5.03 12.57 -12.34
N GLY A 204 3.78 13.05 -12.26
CA GLY A 204 3.36 14.04 -11.25
C GLY A 204 3.67 13.65 -9.81
N PHE A 205 4.01 12.37 -9.56
CA PHE A 205 4.87 11.95 -8.46
C PHE A 205 6.31 12.50 -8.63
N GLY A 206 6.47 13.80 -8.47
CA GLY A 206 7.79 14.35 -8.20
C GLY A 206 8.35 13.69 -6.94
N ALA A 207 9.67 13.52 -6.87
CA ALA A 207 10.40 13.18 -5.64
C ALA A 207 10.22 14.21 -4.48
N GLN A 208 9.25 15.12 -4.60
CA GLN A 208 8.86 16.15 -3.65
C GLN A 208 7.72 15.72 -2.71
N SER A 209 7.01 14.65 -3.04
CA SER A 209 5.86 14.20 -2.24
C SER A 209 6.33 13.32 -1.08
N ASP A 210 6.54 13.91 0.10
CA ASP A 210 6.68 13.21 1.38
C ASP A 210 5.39 12.47 1.83
N LEU A 211 4.45 12.15 0.92
CA LEU A 211 3.19 11.44 1.19
C LEU A 211 3.43 10.11 1.90
N ILE A 212 4.47 9.38 1.50
CA ILE A 212 4.82 8.09 2.10
C ILE A 212 5.36 8.30 3.53
N THR A 213 6.16 9.35 3.73
CA THR A 213 6.64 9.72 5.08
C THR A 213 5.48 10.11 5.98
N LEU A 214 4.51 10.87 5.46
CA LEU A 214 3.31 11.28 6.18
C LEU A 214 2.44 10.08 6.59
N VAL A 215 2.11 9.17 5.67
CA VAL A 215 1.26 8.00 6.00
C VAL A 215 1.93 7.09 7.02
N VAL A 216 3.25 6.88 6.93
CA VAL A 216 4.01 6.10 7.91
C VAL A 216 4.00 6.81 9.27
N SER A 217 4.22 8.13 9.29
CA SER A 217 4.21 8.88 10.55
C SER A 217 2.84 8.83 11.24
N LEU A 218 1.75 9.02 10.47
CA LEU A 218 0.38 8.91 10.98
C LEU A 218 0.11 7.53 11.58
N ALA A 219 0.49 6.49 10.86
CA ALA A 219 0.24 5.13 11.31
C ALA A 219 1.12 4.78 12.54
N ASP A 220 2.32 5.37 12.68
CA ASP A 220 3.19 5.15 13.86
C ASP A 220 2.58 5.83 15.10
N GLU A 221 2.00 7.03 14.94
CA GLU A 221 1.30 7.73 16.03
C GLU A 221 0.07 6.95 16.54
N ILE A 222 -0.68 6.30 15.63
CA ILE A 222 -1.82 5.43 16.01
C ILE A 222 -1.34 4.23 16.81
N ASP A 223 -0.28 3.55 16.35
CA ASP A 223 0.27 2.40 17.07
C ASP A 223 0.85 2.81 18.44
N ALA A 224 1.45 3.99 18.55
CA ALA A 224 2.04 4.51 19.78
C ALA A 224 1.00 4.86 20.86
N GLU A 225 -0.22 5.22 20.46
CA GLU A 225 -1.34 5.48 21.36
C GLU A 225 -1.79 4.20 22.09
N GLY A 226 -1.65 3.05 21.43
CA GLY A 226 -1.76 1.71 22.03
C GLY A 226 -3.20 1.19 22.22
N SER A 227 -4.23 1.97 21.83
CA SER A 227 -5.61 1.46 21.77
C SER A 227 -5.89 0.72 20.47
N PHE A 228 -5.22 1.10 19.38
CA PHE A 228 -5.35 0.48 18.07
C PHE A 228 -4.02 -0.06 17.55
N ARG A 229 -4.13 -0.96 16.58
CA ARG A 229 -3.02 -1.40 15.74
C ARG A 229 -3.32 -1.05 14.29
N THR A 230 -2.36 -0.54 13.55
CA THR A 230 -2.53 -0.27 12.13
C THR A 230 -2.37 -1.53 11.27
N SER A 231 -3.17 -1.61 10.21
CA SER A 231 -3.00 -2.56 9.12
C SER A 231 -1.85 -2.13 8.21
N GLU A 232 -1.65 -2.90 7.16
CA GLU A 232 -0.67 -2.60 6.12
C GLU A 232 -1.02 -1.33 5.33
N ILE A 233 0.01 -0.54 5.04
CA ILE A 233 -0.04 0.58 4.11
C ILE A 233 -0.07 0.06 2.68
N ARG A 234 -1.06 0.52 1.91
CA ARG A 234 -1.27 0.16 0.51
C ARG A 234 -1.53 1.38 -0.37
N HIS A 235 -1.35 1.22 -1.67
CA HIS A 235 -1.91 2.17 -2.66
C HIS A 235 -3.42 1.98 -2.71
N ASP A 236 -4.14 3.09 -2.79
CA ASP A 236 -5.60 3.07 -2.77
C ASP A 236 -6.21 4.13 -3.69
N GLN A 237 -7.50 4.34 -3.58
CA GLN A 237 -8.24 5.46 -4.16
C GLN A 237 -9.22 5.98 -3.12
N VAL A 238 -9.36 7.29 -3.00
CA VAL A 238 -10.39 7.86 -2.12
C VAL A 238 -11.74 7.81 -2.85
N PRO A 239 -12.75 7.08 -2.34
CA PRO A 239 -14.08 7.05 -2.94
C PRO A 239 -14.72 8.44 -2.93
N ALA A 240 -15.25 8.89 -4.08
CA ALA A 240 -15.94 10.17 -4.16
C ALA A 240 -17.23 10.21 -3.33
N THR A 241 -17.80 9.05 -3.00
CA THR A 241 -19.00 8.92 -2.15
C THR A 241 -18.77 9.30 -0.69
N LEU A 242 -17.53 9.57 -0.29
CA LEU A 242 -17.21 10.11 1.04
C LEU A 242 -17.49 11.62 1.14
N PHE A 243 -17.89 12.23 0.03
CA PHE A 243 -18.09 13.67 -0.06
C PHE A 243 -19.48 13.96 -0.62
N ASP A 244 -20.14 14.98 -0.08
CA ASP A 244 -21.46 15.48 -0.50
C ASP A 244 -21.38 16.38 -1.74
N LEU A 245 -20.54 15.98 -2.71
CA LEU A 245 -20.38 16.65 -4.00
C LEU A 245 -21.02 15.83 -5.11
N ASP A 246 -21.71 16.53 -6.02
CA ASP A 246 -22.18 15.95 -7.28
C ASP A 246 -20.98 15.69 -8.21
N PHE A 247 -20.27 14.59 -7.98
CA PHE A 247 -19.08 14.21 -8.76
C PHE A 247 -19.38 13.07 -9.72
N ALA A 248 -18.91 13.21 -10.97
CA ALA A 248 -19.21 12.25 -12.03
C ALA A 248 -18.33 10.99 -11.99
N GLU A 249 -17.13 11.10 -11.42
CA GLU A 249 -16.17 10.02 -11.31
C GLU A 249 -16.31 9.30 -9.97
N PRO A 250 -15.97 8.00 -9.89
CA PRO A 250 -16.14 7.22 -8.66
C PRO A 250 -15.08 7.52 -7.57
N PHE A 251 -13.99 8.21 -7.90
CA PHE A 251 -12.86 8.45 -7.00
C PHE A 251 -12.31 9.87 -7.16
N LEU A 252 -11.64 10.37 -6.12
CA LEU A 252 -11.02 11.69 -6.15
C LEU A 252 -9.90 11.76 -7.21
N PRO A 253 -9.78 12.91 -7.90
CA PRO A 253 -8.70 13.15 -8.84
C PRO A 253 -7.39 13.42 -8.08
N ALA A 254 -6.64 12.35 -7.83
CA ALA A 254 -5.40 12.39 -7.07
C ALA A 254 -4.17 12.02 -7.90
N VAL A 255 -3.06 12.70 -7.61
CA VAL A 255 -1.71 12.32 -8.07
C VAL A 255 -1.34 10.98 -7.44
N GLY A 256 -1.62 10.81 -6.15
CA GLY A 256 -1.36 9.58 -5.39
C GLY A 256 -2.25 9.46 -4.17
N VAL A 257 -2.57 8.21 -3.81
CA VAL A 257 -3.33 7.87 -2.60
C VAL A 257 -2.74 6.63 -1.96
N VAL A 258 -2.50 6.72 -0.66
CA VAL A 258 -2.09 5.60 0.19
C VAL A 258 -3.07 5.49 1.36
N SER A 259 -3.32 4.28 1.82
CA SER A 259 -4.25 4.04 2.92
C SER A 259 -3.74 2.96 3.87
N PHE A 260 -4.27 2.99 5.09
CA PHE A 260 -4.18 1.93 6.08
C PHE A 260 -5.42 2.00 6.98
N SER A 261 -5.70 0.92 7.72
CA SER A 261 -6.81 0.82 8.64
C SER A 261 -6.32 0.76 10.08
N ALA A 262 -7.02 1.40 11.00
CA ALA A 262 -6.85 1.17 12.43
C ALA A 262 -7.72 -0.02 12.86
N LEU A 263 -7.11 -0.98 13.55
CA LEU A 263 -7.71 -2.22 13.99
C LEU A 263 -7.78 -2.26 15.52
N ASP A 264 -8.88 -2.77 16.07
CA ASP A 264 -9.01 -3.00 17.50
C ASP A 264 -8.20 -4.22 17.98
N SER A 265 -8.32 -4.53 19.28
CA SER A 265 -7.64 -5.68 19.89
C SER A 265 -8.07 -7.06 19.34
N GLU A 266 -9.22 -7.13 18.66
CA GLU A 266 -9.74 -8.34 18.01
C GLU A 266 -9.35 -8.39 16.52
N GLY A 267 -8.69 -7.35 16.00
CA GLY A 267 -8.30 -7.21 14.59
C GLY A 267 -9.44 -6.74 13.70
N VAL A 268 -10.49 -6.15 14.27
CA VAL A 268 -11.61 -5.57 13.53
C VAL A 268 -11.25 -4.13 13.15
N GLU A 269 -11.48 -3.78 11.89
CA GLU A 269 -11.32 -2.40 11.42
C GLU A 269 -12.29 -1.46 12.14
N VAL A 270 -11.75 -0.35 12.64
CA VAL A 270 -12.47 0.70 13.37
C VAL A 270 -12.58 1.97 12.53
N TYR A 271 -11.51 2.32 11.82
CA TYR A 271 -11.52 3.40 10.84
C TYR A 271 -10.42 3.19 9.80
N THR A 272 -10.63 3.73 8.60
CA THR A 272 -9.64 3.76 7.53
C THR A 272 -9.10 5.18 7.38
N VAL A 273 -7.78 5.30 7.22
CA VAL A 273 -7.10 6.55 6.93
C VAL A 273 -6.63 6.53 5.48
N TYR A 274 -7.02 7.54 4.71
CA TYR A 274 -6.49 7.79 3.37
C TYR A 274 -5.64 9.05 3.41
N VAL A 275 -4.46 9.00 2.80
CA VAL A 275 -3.60 10.15 2.59
C VAL A 275 -3.48 10.34 1.09
N ALA A 276 -3.99 11.47 0.59
CA ALA A 276 -4.05 11.80 -0.81
C ALA A 276 -3.30 13.09 -1.12
N GLU A 277 -2.64 13.12 -2.27
CA GLU A 277 -2.13 14.34 -2.90
C GLU A 277 -2.94 14.57 -4.18
N LEU A 278 -3.67 15.69 -4.23
CA LEU A 278 -4.56 16.06 -5.33
C LEU A 278 -3.81 16.80 -6.44
N PHE A 279 -4.41 16.91 -7.63
CA PHE A 279 -3.84 17.74 -8.68
C PHE A 279 -3.88 19.22 -8.30
N SER A 280 -2.92 20.00 -8.81
CA SER A 280 -2.74 21.41 -8.41
C SER A 280 -3.90 22.35 -8.76
N ASP A 281 -4.81 21.92 -9.64
CA ASP A 281 -6.00 22.64 -10.06
C ASP A 281 -7.26 22.25 -9.28
N GLU A 282 -7.17 21.28 -8.36
CA GLU A 282 -8.25 20.88 -7.47
C GLU A 282 -8.40 21.83 -6.29
N ASP A 283 -9.64 22.08 -5.88
CA ASP A 283 -9.96 22.86 -4.68
C ASP A 283 -10.00 21.93 -3.46
N VAL A 284 -8.86 21.79 -2.79
CA VAL A 284 -8.72 20.86 -1.66
C VAL A 284 -9.55 21.29 -0.46
N GLU A 285 -9.78 22.59 -0.27
CA GLU A 285 -10.68 23.09 0.79
C GLU A 285 -12.13 22.75 0.49
N GLU A 286 -12.59 22.87 -0.77
CA GLU A 286 -13.95 22.44 -1.17
C GLU A 286 -14.17 20.94 -0.91
N TRP A 287 -13.17 20.10 -1.21
CA TRP A 287 -13.22 18.68 -0.87
C TRP A 287 -13.34 18.47 0.65
N GLY A 288 -12.57 19.21 1.46
CA GLY A 288 -12.67 19.15 2.92
C GLY A 288 -14.04 19.59 3.46
N GLU A 289 -14.54 20.73 3.01
CA GLU A 289 -15.85 21.29 3.39
C GLU A 289 -17.02 20.37 3.05
N SER A 290 -16.84 19.51 2.05
CA SER A 290 -17.87 18.60 1.56
C SER A 290 -17.74 17.20 2.13
N ALA A 291 -16.96 16.98 3.19
CA ALA A 291 -16.91 15.70 3.88
C ALA A 291 -18.33 15.26 4.30
N GLY A 292 -18.71 14.04 3.93
CA GLY A 292 -20.01 13.48 4.32
C GLY A 292 -20.00 12.92 5.75
N GLU A 293 -21.17 12.45 6.19
CA GLU A 293 -21.38 11.91 7.52
C GLU A 293 -20.36 10.80 7.90
N GLY A 294 -19.74 10.92 9.07
CA GLY A 294 -18.77 9.95 9.58
C GLY A 294 -17.39 10.02 8.92
N VAL A 295 -17.14 11.09 8.17
CA VAL A 295 -15.85 11.40 7.55
C VAL A 295 -15.27 12.65 8.21
N ALA A 296 -13.99 12.60 8.57
CA ALA A 296 -13.23 13.80 8.88
C ALA A 296 -12.11 13.98 7.87
N VAL A 297 -11.84 15.24 7.54
CA VAL A 297 -10.85 15.59 6.52
C VAL A 297 -9.93 16.65 7.08
N VAL A 298 -8.63 16.39 7.02
CA VAL A 298 -7.59 17.38 7.30
C VAL A 298 -6.91 17.76 6.00
N THR A 299 -6.91 19.04 5.67
CA THR A 299 -6.39 19.56 4.39
C THR A 299 -5.20 20.49 4.60
N ARG A 300 -4.28 20.50 3.63
CA ARG A 300 -3.20 21.49 3.52
C ARG A 300 -2.73 21.61 2.08
N ASP A 301 -2.88 22.79 1.47
CA ASP A 301 -2.54 23.09 0.07
C ASP A 301 -3.09 22.02 -0.91
N TYR A 302 -2.27 21.05 -1.31
CA TYR A 302 -2.62 19.98 -2.24
C TYR A 302 -2.87 18.62 -1.59
N ARG A 303 -2.71 18.52 -0.26
CA ARG A 303 -2.86 17.26 0.48
C ARG A 303 -4.14 17.19 1.28
N LEU A 304 -4.63 15.97 1.37
CA LEU A 304 -5.89 15.64 2.01
C LEU A 304 -5.71 14.34 2.79
N VAL A 305 -5.93 14.38 4.09
CA VAL A 305 -6.01 13.19 4.96
C VAL A 305 -7.47 12.94 5.28
N VAL A 306 -8.03 11.84 4.79
CA VAL A 306 -9.40 11.40 5.08
C VAL A 306 -9.38 10.35 6.17
N PHE A 307 -10.19 10.56 7.19
CA PHE A 307 -10.55 9.55 8.16
C PHE A 307 -11.98 9.10 7.92
N MET A 308 -12.17 7.81 7.66
CA MET A 308 -13.49 7.19 7.50
C MET A 308 -13.75 6.26 8.68
N LEU A 309 -14.72 6.59 9.52
CA LEU A 309 -15.13 5.74 10.65
C LEU A 309 -15.93 4.53 10.15
N SER A 310 -15.68 3.34 10.70
CA SER A 310 -16.34 2.09 10.30
C SER A 310 -16.36 1.05 11.43
N PRO A 311 -17.47 0.81 12.13
CA PRO A 311 -18.60 1.69 12.49
C PRO A 311 -18.30 2.56 13.72
N PHE A 312 -19.13 3.59 13.96
CA PHE A 312 -18.99 4.54 15.06
C PHE A 312 -19.05 3.86 16.44
N THR A 313 -18.03 4.12 17.28
CA THR A 313 -18.05 3.81 18.72
C THR A 313 -17.62 5.05 19.49
N GLU A 314 -18.16 5.27 20.69
CA GLU A 314 -17.79 6.42 21.56
C GLU A 314 -16.29 6.44 21.88
N GLU A 315 -15.67 5.26 21.98
CA GLU A 315 -14.23 5.10 22.24
C GLU A 315 -13.41 5.55 21.02
N ALA A 316 -13.84 5.18 19.81
CA ALA A 316 -13.20 5.64 18.57
C ALA A 316 -13.29 7.17 18.44
N ALA A 317 -14.43 7.79 18.76
CA ALA A 317 -14.62 9.24 18.65
C ALA A 317 -13.65 10.05 19.54
N THR A 318 -13.35 9.59 20.76
CA THR A 318 -12.43 10.32 21.66
C THR A 318 -10.98 10.24 21.18
N VAL A 319 -10.55 9.08 20.68
CA VAL A 319 -9.19 8.92 20.12
C VAL A 319 -9.08 9.67 18.80
N PHE A 320 -10.16 9.71 18.03
CA PHE A 320 -10.26 10.40 16.75
C PHE A 320 -9.98 11.91 16.87
N ASP A 321 -10.56 12.62 17.83
CA ASP A 321 -10.33 14.06 18.00
C ASP A 321 -8.85 14.40 18.26
N ALA A 322 -8.20 13.65 19.15
CA ALA A 322 -6.78 13.82 19.44
C ALA A 322 -5.91 13.50 18.21
N PHE A 323 -6.36 12.56 17.40
CA PHE A 323 -5.65 12.16 16.19
C PHE A 323 -5.79 13.20 15.06
N LEU A 324 -6.94 13.86 14.93
CA LEU A 324 -7.16 14.92 13.95
C LEU A 324 -6.19 16.10 14.16
N GLU A 325 -6.01 16.53 15.42
CA GLU A 325 -5.02 17.57 15.75
C GLU A 325 -3.60 17.12 15.36
N ARG A 326 -3.21 15.88 15.70
CA ARG A 326 -1.88 15.37 15.37
C ARG A 326 -1.68 15.18 13.86
N ALA A 327 -2.72 14.80 13.12
CA ALA A 327 -2.67 14.70 11.68
C ALA A 327 -2.42 16.06 11.02
N GLY A 328 -3.00 17.12 11.57
CA GLY A 328 -2.71 18.50 11.18
C GLY A 328 -1.24 18.88 11.41
N ASP A 329 -0.71 18.60 12.59
CA ASP A 329 0.72 18.85 12.89
C ASP A 329 1.65 18.10 11.93
N LEU A 330 1.37 16.82 11.64
CA LEU A 330 2.17 16.02 10.72
C LEU A 330 2.06 16.47 9.26
N LEU A 331 0.88 16.95 8.84
CA LEU A 331 0.71 17.58 7.54
C LEU A 331 1.58 18.83 7.39
N ASP A 332 1.67 19.66 8.45
CA ASP A 332 2.54 20.83 8.50
C ASP A 332 4.03 20.44 8.46
N GLU A 333 4.43 19.46 9.28
CA GLU A 333 5.82 19.01 9.40
C GLU A 333 6.36 18.39 8.09
N THR A 334 5.49 17.72 7.33
CA THR A 334 5.84 17.04 6.07
C THR A 334 5.53 17.86 4.83
N ALA A 335 5.09 19.11 4.99
CA ALA A 335 4.79 19.99 3.86
C ALA A 335 6.09 20.41 3.14
N PRO A 336 6.15 20.28 1.81
CA PRO A 336 7.30 20.75 1.03
C PRO A 336 7.58 22.25 1.24
N GLU A 337 8.86 22.64 1.15
CA GLU A 337 9.24 24.05 1.24
C GLU A 337 8.49 24.89 0.18
N GLY A 338 7.80 25.95 0.63
CA GLY A 338 7.07 26.88 -0.25
C GLY A 338 5.55 26.67 -0.30
N TRP A 339 5.03 25.68 0.42
CA TRP A 339 3.60 25.51 0.67
C TRP A 339 3.13 26.54 1.71
N GLU A 340 2.16 27.39 1.36
CA GLU A 340 1.71 28.55 2.15
C GLU A 340 0.32 28.38 2.78
N GLY A 341 -0.37 27.26 2.53
CA GLY A 341 -1.68 26.96 3.06
C GLY A 341 -1.70 26.80 4.58
N GLU A 342 -2.88 27.02 5.19
CA GLU A 342 -3.15 26.70 6.59
C GLU A 342 -3.81 25.32 6.67
N VAL A 343 -3.55 24.59 7.75
CA VAL A 343 -4.26 23.33 8.00
C VAL A 343 -5.71 23.63 8.35
N SER A 344 -6.63 22.95 7.67
CA SER A 344 -8.06 22.99 7.98
C SER A 344 -8.56 21.60 8.37
N ILE A 345 -9.44 21.53 9.36
CA ILE A 345 -10.06 20.29 9.85
C ILE A 345 -11.56 20.42 9.67
N PHE A 346 -12.15 19.44 8.97
CA PHE A 346 -13.57 19.33 8.71
C PHE A 346 -14.08 18.03 9.32
N VAL A 347 -15.15 18.10 10.11
CA VAL A 347 -15.78 16.95 10.75
C VAL A 347 -17.29 17.11 10.59
N ASP A 348 -17.93 16.15 9.94
CA ASP A 348 -19.39 16.04 9.94
C ASP A 348 -19.80 15.04 11.02
N GLU A 349 -20.15 15.57 12.19
CA GLU A 349 -20.70 14.76 13.29
C GLU A 349 -22.10 14.32 12.89
N ALA A 350 -22.37 13.01 12.91
CA ALA A 350 -23.73 12.49 12.80
C ALA A 350 -24.59 13.20 13.84
N GLU A 351 -25.59 13.97 13.40
CA GLU A 351 -26.50 14.64 14.33
C GLU A 351 -27.09 13.57 15.25
N ASP A 352 -26.77 13.65 16.54
CA ASP A 352 -27.49 12.92 17.58
C ASP A 352 -28.93 13.42 17.54
N ASP A 353 -29.76 12.79 16.70
CA ASP A 353 -31.21 12.84 16.75
C ASP A 353 -31.67 12.12 18.03
N GLU A 354 -31.28 12.65 19.19
CA GLU A 354 -32.06 12.53 20.41
C GLU A 354 -33.35 13.35 20.23
N GLU A 355 -34.21 12.93 19.29
CA GLU A 355 -35.63 13.23 19.41
C GLU A 355 -36.11 12.55 20.69
N SER A 356 -36.12 13.35 21.75
CA SER A 356 -36.70 13.03 23.03
C SER A 356 -38.12 12.47 22.81
N LEU A 357 -38.26 11.15 22.93
CA LEU A 357 -39.54 10.49 23.16
C LEU A 357 -40.01 10.84 24.58
N THR A 358 -40.34 12.10 24.82
CA THR A 358 -41.09 12.53 26.00
C THR A 358 -42.56 12.29 25.75
N ASP A 359 -43.11 11.32 26.47
CA ASP A 359 -44.50 11.20 26.93
C ASP A 359 -45.62 11.64 25.95
N VAL A 360 -46.13 10.68 25.18
CA VAL A 360 -47.55 10.71 24.80
C VAL A 360 -48.30 9.70 25.69
N SER A 361 -48.61 10.13 26.91
CA SER A 361 -49.72 9.57 27.67
C SER A 361 -51.03 10.04 27.01
N GLY A 362 -51.63 9.17 26.20
CA GLY A 362 -52.90 9.41 25.52
C GLY A 362 -53.72 8.13 25.48
N ASP A 363 -54.35 7.84 26.61
CA ASP A 363 -55.45 6.89 26.75
C ASP A 363 -56.57 7.30 25.78
N ASP A 364 -56.80 6.51 24.74
CA ASP A 364 -58.15 6.41 24.16
C ASP A 364 -58.36 5.04 23.49
N SER A 365 -59.16 4.25 24.20
CA SER A 365 -59.86 3.06 23.74
C SER A 365 -60.53 3.23 22.38
N THR A 366 -60.34 2.29 21.46
CA THR A 366 -61.39 1.90 20.48
C THR A 366 -61.15 0.50 19.93
N GLU A 367 -62.25 -0.18 19.66
CA GLU A 367 -62.43 -1.62 19.47
C GLU A 367 -61.76 -2.19 18.20
N LEU A 368 -61.05 -3.31 18.36
CA LEU A 368 -60.71 -4.22 17.27
C LEU A 368 -61.95 -5.02 16.86
N VAL A 369 -62.67 -4.52 15.85
CA VAL A 369 -63.66 -5.31 15.10
C VAL A 369 -62.90 -6.21 14.13
N TRP A 370 -63.04 -7.51 14.34
CA TRP A 370 -62.67 -8.56 13.39
C TRP A 370 -63.81 -8.71 12.41
N ASP A 371 -63.62 -8.34 11.15
CA ASP A 371 -64.46 -8.81 10.05
C ASP A 371 -63.64 -9.71 9.14
N ASP A 372 -64.06 -10.97 9.16
CA ASP A 372 -63.59 -12.11 8.40
C ASP A 372 -64.68 -12.40 7.36
N GLU A 373 -64.53 -11.94 6.12
CA GLU A 373 -65.36 -12.42 5.01
C GLU A 373 -64.53 -12.61 3.72
N SER A 374 -64.17 -13.87 3.55
CA SER A 374 -64.16 -14.63 2.29
C SER A 374 -64.81 -13.99 1.05
N GLY A 375 -64.10 -14.07 -0.08
CA GLY A 375 -64.71 -13.91 -1.40
C GLY A 375 -63.77 -14.29 -2.55
N ALA A 376 -64.03 -15.43 -3.17
CA ALA A 376 -63.25 -16.02 -4.25
C ALA A 376 -63.57 -15.44 -5.65
N ALA A 377 -62.62 -15.66 -6.57
CA ALA A 377 -62.79 -16.12 -7.97
C ALA A 377 -62.78 -15.11 -9.15
N HIS A 378 -62.08 -15.59 -10.21
CA HIS A 378 -62.08 -15.25 -11.65
C HIS A 378 -61.44 -13.91 -12.07
N ASP A 379 -60.51 -13.82 -13.03
CA ASP A 379 -60.07 -14.70 -14.13
C ASP A 379 -58.55 -14.59 -14.38
#